data_AF-A5D3G2-F1
#
_entry.id   AF-A5D3G2-F1
#
_cell.length_a   1.000
_cell.length_b   1.000
_cell.length_c   1.000
_cell.angle_alpha   90.00
_cell.angle_beta   90.00
_cell.angle_gamma   90.00
#
_symmetry.space_group_name_H-M   'P 1'
#
loop_
_entity.id
_entity.type
_entity.pdbx_description
1 polymer ?
#
loop_
_entity_poly.entity_id
_entity_poly.type
_entity_poly.pdbx_seq_one_letter_code
_entity_poly.pdbx_strand_id
1 'polypeptide(L)'
;MIFENGYCLEEFIQGIVYRESRRCHFCYAMRLDRAARVAKRGGFDCFSTTLLASPYQKHELIREIGRETGDKYGIPFFYMDFRPGYREATARSRELGMYRQQYCGCIYSERDRYYKPQKRGKDDS
;
A
#
# COMPACT_ATOMS: atom_id res chain seq x y z
N MET A 1 -3.44 20.57 3.34
CA MET A 1 -3.29 19.09 3.39
C MET A 1 -4.65 18.51 3.75
N ILE A 2 -5.15 17.51 3.03
CA ILE A 2 -6.45 16.88 3.32
C ILE A 2 -6.20 15.68 4.22
N PHE A 3 -6.89 15.63 5.36
CA PHE A 3 -6.80 14.52 6.31
C PHE A 3 -8.17 13.92 6.52
N GLU A 4 -8.18 12.60 6.67
CA GLU A 4 -9.36 11.89 7.10
C GLU A 4 -9.09 11.26 8.46
N ASN A 5 -9.88 11.68 9.45
CA ASN A 5 -9.72 11.22 10.83
C ASN A 5 -10.35 9.85 10.97
N GLY A 6 -9.57 8.87 11.41
CA GLY A 6 -10.03 7.51 11.69
C GLY A 6 -9.08 6.44 11.18
N TYR A 7 -8.88 5.40 11.99
CA TYR A 7 -8.14 4.21 11.61
C TYR A 7 -9.12 3.05 11.46
N CYS A 8 -9.50 2.73 10.22
CA CYS A 8 -10.51 1.71 9.90
C CYS A 8 -9.94 0.29 10.01
N LEU A 9 -9.43 -0.08 11.19
CA LEU A 9 -8.81 -1.39 11.42
C LEU A 9 -9.85 -2.51 11.34
N GLU A 10 -11.00 -2.33 11.96
CA GLU A 10 -12.09 -3.30 12.02
C GLU A 10 -12.60 -3.61 10.60
N GLU A 11 -12.82 -2.57 9.78
CA GLU A 11 -13.19 -2.72 8.36
C GLU A 11 -12.14 -3.53 7.59
N PHE A 12 -10.85 -3.21 7.79
CA PHE A 12 -9.76 -3.94 7.16
C PHE A 12 -9.74 -5.42 7.57
N ILE A 13 -9.88 -5.72 8.85
CA ILE A 13 -9.86 -7.10 9.36
C ILE A 13 -11.09 -7.85 8.86
N GLN A 14 -12.28 -7.30 9.03
CA GLN A 14 -13.53 -7.93 8.59
C GLN A 14 -13.52 -8.22 7.08
N GLY A 15 -12.95 -7.32 6.27
CA GLY A 15 -12.85 -7.48 4.82
C GLY A 15 -11.90 -8.59 4.34
N ILE A 16 -11.00 -9.08 5.20
CA ILE A 16 -9.99 -10.08 4.84
C ILE A 16 -10.07 -11.39 5.62
N VAL A 17 -10.92 -11.48 6.64
CA VAL A 17 -11.13 -12.72 7.40
C VAL A 17 -11.52 -13.84 6.43
N TYR A 18 -10.86 -15.00 6.57
CA TYR A 18 -10.93 -16.16 5.65
C TYR A 18 -10.33 -15.92 4.25
N ARG A 19 -9.67 -14.79 4.02
CA ARG A 19 -9.04 -14.39 2.74
C ARG A 19 -7.70 -13.69 2.95
N GLU A 20 -6.99 -14.02 4.02
CA GLU A 20 -5.79 -13.31 4.49
C GLU A 20 -4.66 -13.36 3.45
N SER A 21 -4.61 -14.40 2.61
CA SER A 21 -3.68 -14.52 1.48
C SER A 21 -3.88 -13.41 0.43
N ARG A 22 -5.09 -12.85 0.32
CA ARG A 22 -5.47 -11.76 -0.59
C ARG A 22 -5.52 -10.39 0.08
N ARG A 23 -5.04 -10.26 1.32
CA ARG A 23 -5.09 -9.01 2.13
C ARG A 23 -4.63 -7.74 1.39
N CYS A 24 -3.60 -7.83 0.53
CA CYS A 24 -3.09 -6.65 -0.19
C CYS A 24 -4.11 -6.12 -1.19
N HIS A 25 -4.87 -7.00 -1.85
CA HIS A 25 -5.92 -6.59 -2.77
C HIS A 25 -6.97 -5.74 -2.04
N PHE A 26 -7.47 -6.21 -0.89
CA PHE A 26 -8.42 -5.45 -0.09
C PHE A 26 -7.83 -4.14 0.42
N CYS A 27 -6.59 -4.17 0.92
CA CYS A 27 -5.89 -2.98 1.41
C CYS A 27 -5.74 -1.89 0.34
N TYR A 28 -5.32 -2.27 -0.87
CA TYR A 28 -5.17 -1.33 -1.99
C TYR A 28 -6.52 -0.79 -2.43
N ALA A 29 -7.54 -1.65 -2.59
CA ALA A 29 -8.88 -1.23 -2.94
C ALA A 29 -9.44 -0.22 -1.95
N MET A 30 -9.41 -0.52 -0.65
CA MET A 30 -9.89 0.37 0.41
C MET A 30 -9.16 1.72 0.40
N ARG A 31 -7.83 1.73 0.23
CA ARG A 31 -7.03 2.97 0.21
C ARG A 31 -7.28 3.80 -1.04
N LEU A 32 -7.29 3.16 -2.22
CA LEU A 32 -7.48 3.84 -3.50
C LEU A 32 -8.90 4.37 -3.67
N ASP A 33 -9.89 3.60 -3.22
CA ASP A 33 -11.29 4.01 -3.22
C ASP A 33 -11.49 5.29 -2.40
N ARG A 34 -10.89 5.35 -1.21
CA ARG A 34 -10.91 6.55 -0.37
C ARG A 34 -10.22 7.75 -1.03
N ALA A 35 -9.03 7.53 -1.62
CA ALA A 35 -8.31 8.57 -2.35
C ALA A 35 -9.11 9.11 -3.55
N ALA A 36 -9.73 8.23 -4.34
CA ALA A 36 -10.55 8.61 -5.48
C ALA A 36 -11.80 9.40 -5.06
N ARG A 37 -12.50 8.98 -3.99
CA ARG A 37 -13.63 9.75 -3.43
C ARG A 37 -13.24 11.16 -3.02
N VAL A 38 -12.09 11.30 -2.34
CA VAL A 38 -11.59 12.62 -1.93
C VAL A 38 -11.20 13.45 -3.15
N ALA A 39 -10.48 12.86 -4.10
CA ALA A 39 -10.04 13.53 -5.31
C ALA A 39 -11.21 14.00 -6.19
N LYS A 40 -12.24 13.15 -6.36
CA LYS A 40 -13.45 13.51 -7.11
C LYS A 40 -14.23 14.64 -6.44
N ARG A 41 -14.44 14.56 -5.12
CA ARG A 41 -15.14 15.62 -4.36
C ARG A 41 -14.39 16.95 -4.38
N GLY A 42 -13.06 16.90 -4.40
CA GLY A 42 -12.20 18.09 -4.45
C GLY A 42 -12.00 18.68 -5.84
N GLY A 43 -12.54 18.08 -6.89
CA GLY A 43 -12.37 18.56 -8.27
C GLY A 43 -10.95 18.42 -8.81
N PHE A 44 -10.18 17.44 -8.33
CA PHE A 44 -8.83 17.18 -8.83
C PHE A 44 -8.84 16.45 -10.17
N ASP A 45 -7.78 16.61 -10.98
CA ASP A 45 -7.68 16.01 -12.31
C ASP A 45 -7.47 14.49 -12.29
N CYS A 46 -6.75 13.99 -11.29
CA CYS A 46 -6.45 12.58 -11.13
C CYS A 46 -6.08 12.24 -9.67
N PHE A 47 -5.90 10.96 -9.37
CA PHE A 47 -5.37 10.49 -8.10
C PHE A 47 -4.27 9.44 -8.31
N SER A 48 -3.39 9.29 -7.32
CA SER A 48 -2.30 8.30 -7.35
C SER A 48 -1.98 7.81 -5.93
N THR A 49 -0.92 7.02 -5.77
CA THR A 49 -0.49 6.50 -4.48
C THR A 49 1.03 6.43 -4.34
N THR A 50 1.53 6.74 -3.14
CA THR A 50 2.95 6.63 -2.78
C THR A 50 3.44 5.17 -2.71
N LEU A 51 2.52 4.19 -2.69
CA LEU A 51 2.86 2.77 -2.75
C LEU A 51 3.67 2.43 -4.02
N LEU A 52 3.52 3.20 -5.09
CA LEU A 52 4.26 3.06 -6.34
C LEU A 52 5.77 3.37 -6.23
N ALA A 53 6.23 3.98 -5.13
CA ALA A 53 7.66 4.19 -4.88
C ALA A 53 8.36 2.94 -4.32
N SER A 54 7.62 1.96 -3.79
CA SER A 54 8.19 0.82 -3.09
C SER A 54 8.39 -0.38 -4.04
N PRO A 55 9.58 -1.01 -4.07
CA PRO A 55 9.82 -2.22 -4.85
C PRO A 55 9.13 -3.46 -4.27
N TYR A 56 8.63 -3.37 -3.03
CA TYR A 56 7.99 -4.49 -2.33
C TYR A 56 6.47 -4.54 -2.53
N GLN A 57 5.88 -3.56 -3.21
CA GLN A 57 4.44 -3.51 -3.47
C GLN A 57 4.08 -4.19 -4.79
N LYS A 58 2.86 -4.70 -4.90
CA LYS A 58 2.37 -5.37 -6.12
C LYS A 58 1.86 -4.33 -7.12
N HIS A 59 2.76 -3.74 -7.90
CA HIS A 59 2.46 -2.63 -8.83
C HIS A 59 1.34 -2.94 -9.81
N GLU A 60 1.36 -4.12 -10.43
CA GLU A 60 0.33 -4.55 -11.38
C GLU A 60 -1.06 -4.57 -10.74
N LEU A 61 -1.14 -5.11 -9.52
CA LEU A 61 -2.38 -5.14 -8.75
C LEU A 61 -2.84 -3.73 -8.36
N ILE A 62 -1.91 -2.83 -8.00
CA ILE A 62 -2.24 -1.42 -7.72
C ILE A 62 -2.76 -0.73 -8.97
N ARG A 63 -2.14 -0.99 -10.13
CA ARG A 63 -2.53 -0.42 -11.42
C ARG A 63 -3.93 -0.85 -11.84
N GLU A 64 -4.22 -2.14 -11.72
CA GLU A 64 -5.53 -2.74 -11.99
C GLU A 64 -6.61 -2.12 -11.10
N ILE A 65 -6.43 -2.21 -9.77
CA ILE A 65 -7.40 -1.67 -8.79
C ILE A 65 -7.57 -0.16 -8.97
N GLY A 66 -6.47 0.57 -9.22
CA GLY A 66 -6.49 2.01 -9.43
C GLY A 66 -7.32 2.39 -10.64
N ARG A 67 -7.12 1.70 -11.78
CA ARG A 67 -7.93 1.92 -12.99
C ARG A 67 -9.41 1.65 -12.72
N GLU A 68 -9.75 0.50 -12.14
CA GLU A 68 -11.15 0.14 -11.82
C GLU A 68 -11.80 1.17 -10.88
N THR A 69 -11.05 1.63 -9.88
CA THR A 69 -11.51 2.68 -8.95
C THR A 69 -11.71 4.00 -9.67
N GLY A 70 -10.81 4.34 -10.59
CA GLY A 70 -10.93 5.57 -11.39
C GLY A 70 -12.15 5.56 -12.29
N ASP A 71 -12.43 4.43 -12.94
CA ASP A 71 -13.62 4.22 -13.76
C ASP A 71 -14.89 4.34 -12.91
N LYS A 72 -14.91 3.72 -11.71
CA LYS A 72 -16.03 3.79 -10.76
C LYS A 72 -16.39 5.21 -10.33
N TYR A 73 -15.41 6.09 -10.13
CA TYR A 73 -15.63 7.46 -9.64
C TYR A 73 -15.57 8.54 -10.73
N GLY A 74 -15.26 8.16 -11.97
CA GLY A 74 -15.04 9.10 -13.07
C GLY A 74 -13.91 10.09 -12.76
N ILE A 75 -12.79 9.59 -12.23
CA ILE A 75 -11.55 10.33 -12.01
C ILE A 75 -10.35 9.44 -12.37
N PRO A 76 -9.46 9.83 -13.30
CA PRO A 76 -8.35 8.99 -13.72
C PRO A 76 -7.40 8.60 -12.59
N PHE A 77 -6.98 7.34 -12.58
CA PHE A 77 -5.83 6.89 -11.77
C PHE A 77 -4.53 7.11 -12.54
N PHE A 78 -3.64 7.93 -11.97
CA PHE A 78 -2.33 8.20 -12.53
C PHE A 78 -1.31 7.17 -12.04
N TYR A 79 -0.99 6.20 -12.90
CA TYR A 79 0.07 5.23 -12.65
C TYR A 79 1.42 5.77 -13.15
N MET A 80 2.44 5.71 -12.29
CA MET A 80 3.83 5.97 -12.65
C MET A 80 4.74 5.06 -11.83
N ASP A 81 5.74 4.45 -12.48
CA ASP A 81 6.73 3.63 -11.80
C ASP A 81 7.82 4.51 -11.17
N PHE A 82 7.73 4.71 -9.86
CA PHE A 82 8.71 5.47 -9.09
C PHE A 82 9.84 4.61 -8.52
N ARG A 83 9.86 3.28 -8.77
CA ARG A 83 10.92 2.38 -8.27
C ARG A 83 12.33 2.77 -8.68
N PRO A 84 12.60 3.34 -9.88
CA PRO A 84 13.94 3.80 -10.25
C PRO A 84 14.54 4.80 -9.23
N GLY A 85 13.71 5.66 -8.63
CA GLY A 85 14.13 6.63 -7.62
C GLY A 85 14.29 6.05 -6.20
N TYR A 86 13.93 4.78 -5.96
CA TYR A 86 13.87 4.21 -4.61
C TYR A 86 15.24 4.22 -3.88
N ARG A 87 16.33 3.94 -4.61
CA ARG A 87 17.67 3.89 -4.03
C ARG A 87 18.15 5.27 -3.59
N GLU A 88 18.00 6.26 -4.45
CA GLU A 88 18.37 7.66 -4.16
C GLU A 88 17.52 8.23 -3.02
N ALA A 89 16.20 8.05 -3.09
CA ALA A 89 15.30 8.44 -2.01
C ALA A 89 15.67 7.77 -0.68
N THR A 90 16.21 6.54 -0.74
CA THR A 90 16.67 5.82 0.45
C THR A 90 17.97 6.37 1.04
N ALA A 91 18.94 6.72 0.21
CA ALA A 91 20.16 7.37 0.67
C ALA A 91 19.85 8.73 1.30
N ARG A 92 19.10 9.57 0.58
CA ARG A 92 18.73 10.91 1.02
C ARG A 92 17.93 10.91 2.31
N SER A 93 16.99 9.98 2.49
CA SER A 93 16.22 9.93 3.75
C SER A 93 17.09 9.55 4.95
N ARG A 94 18.19 8.80 4.75
CA ARG A 94 19.14 8.46 5.83
C ARG A 94 19.99 9.66 6.20
N GLU A 95 20.49 10.39 5.20
CA GLU A 95 21.25 11.63 5.38
C GLU A 95 20.44 12.68 6.15
N LEU A 96 19.14 12.76 5.86
CA LEU A 96 18.21 13.67 6.53
C LEU A 96 17.73 13.17 7.91
N GLY A 97 18.17 12.00 8.38
CA GLY A 97 17.74 11.44 9.66
C GLY A 97 16.24 11.09 9.72
N MET A 98 15.60 10.88 8.57
CA MET A 98 14.16 10.59 8.51
C MET A 98 13.85 9.20 9.03
N TYR A 99 12.77 9.07 9.80
CA TYR A 99 12.24 7.77 10.18
C TYR A 99 11.87 6.95 8.94
N ARG A 100 12.32 5.69 8.91
CA ARG A 100 12.05 4.75 7.81
C ARG A 100 11.28 3.54 8.32
N GLN A 101 10.00 3.51 7.95
CA GLN A 101 9.14 2.37 8.25
C GLN A 101 9.55 1.12 7.46
N GLN A 102 9.72 -0.02 8.13
CA GLN A 102 10.11 -1.30 7.53
C GLN A 102 8.92 -2.24 7.23
N TYR A 103 7.70 -1.70 7.19
CA TYR A 103 6.46 -2.44 6.95
C TYR A 103 5.48 -1.53 6.18
N CYS A 104 4.47 -2.08 5.50
CA CYS A 104 3.56 -1.29 4.65
C CYS A 104 2.40 -0.60 5.40
N GLY A 105 2.37 -0.73 6.73
CA GLY A 105 1.34 -0.18 7.60
C GLY A 105 0.17 -1.13 7.91
N CYS A 106 0.13 -2.35 7.36
CA CYS A 106 -0.87 -3.35 7.77
C CYS A 106 -0.34 -4.26 8.89
N ILE A 107 -1.23 -4.72 9.76
CA ILE A 107 -0.88 -5.57 10.92
C ILE A 107 -0.15 -6.85 10.53
N TYR A 108 -0.44 -7.40 9.34
CA TYR A 108 0.25 -8.59 8.85
C TYR A 108 1.68 -8.29 8.41
N SER A 109 1.92 -7.14 7.76
CA SER A 109 3.29 -6.73 7.40
C SER A 109 4.11 -6.42 8.65
N GLU A 110 3.48 -5.95 9.72
CA GLU A 110 4.14 -5.75 11.01
C GLU A 110 4.43 -7.08 11.71
N ARG A 111 3.48 -8.02 11.69
CA ARG A 111 3.73 -9.41 12.15
C ARG A 111 4.89 -10.03 11.40
N ASP A 112 4.93 -9.94 10.07
CA ASP A 112 5.99 -10.54 9.24
C ASP A 112 7.36 -9.90 9.52
N ARG A 113 7.40 -8.65 10.02
CA ARG A 113 8.62 -7.96 10.45
C ARG A 113 9.17 -8.50 11.78
N TYR A 114 8.30 -8.77 12.76
CA TYR A 114 8.72 -9.24 14.10
C TYR A 114 8.81 -10.76 14.21
N TYR A 115 7.86 -11.49 13.62
CA TYR A 115 7.78 -12.93 13.70
C TYR A 115 8.67 -13.58 12.64
N LYS A 116 9.85 -14.02 13.05
CA LYS A 116 10.72 -14.87 12.23
C LYS A 116 10.47 -16.33 12.62
N PRO A 117 9.80 -17.14 11.78
CA PRO A 117 9.67 -18.56 12.08
C PRO A 117 11.06 -19.18 12.16
N GLN A 118 11.30 -20.01 13.19
CA GLN A 118 12.52 -20.81 13.25
C GLN A 118 12.63 -21.61 11.94
N LYS A 119 13.78 -21.55 11.28
CA LYS A 119 14.07 -22.48 10.18
C LYS A 119 13.94 -23.89 10.76
N ARG A 120 12.98 -24.68 10.27
CA ARG A 120 13.02 -26.14 10.47
C ARG A 120 14.42 -26.58 10.05
N GLY A 121 15.15 -27.21 10.97
CA GLY A 121 16.45 -27.79 10.66
C GLY A 121 16.31 -28.63 9.38
N LYS A 122 17.33 -28.59 8.52
CA LYS A 122 17.48 -29.64 7.51
C LYS A 122 17.50 -30.95 8.29
N ASP A 123 16.48 -31.78 8.10
CA ASP A 123 16.58 -33.18 8.48
C ASP A 123 17.71 -33.75 7.63
N ASP A 124 18.87 -34.00 8.25
CA ASP A 124 19.97 -34.73 7.64
C ASP A 124 19.44 -36.16 7.35
N SER A 125 19.21 -36.44 6.07
CA SER A 125 18.99 -37.80 5.53
C SER A 125 20.28 -38.30 4.89
#